data_AF-A0A520YYQ1-F1
#
_entry.id   AF-A0A520YYQ1-F1
#
_cell.length_a   1.000
_cell.length_b   1.000
_cell.length_c   1.000
_cell.angle_alpha   90.00
_cell.angle_beta   90.00
_cell.angle_gamma   90.00
#
_symmetry.space_group_name_H-M   'P 1'
#
loop_
_entity.id
_entity.type
_entity.pdbx_description
1 polymer ?
#
loop_
_entity_poly.entity_id
_entity_poly.type
_entity_poly.pdbx_seq_one_letter_code
_entity_poly.pdbx_strand_id
1 'polypeptide(L)'
;MSFTYQLSYTKSGLFFKNLIWSRVTSNTGIYCLIIQLLQKYSITIGCLGTFCFPAGFYVYVGSAQNSLERRIERHLRRKKKTRWHVDYLLRYGQVIYVHTYAGKKDMECMLSNKIENIKNATAPVKGFGSSDCPCYSHLYFFRHFPMISRLKI
;
A
#
# COMPACT_ATOMS: atom_id res chain seq x y z
N MET A 1 16.48 13.06 -13.48
CA MET A 1 16.48 12.03 -14.53
C MET A 1 15.44 10.98 -14.20
N SER A 2 14.37 10.92 -14.98
CA SER A 2 13.29 9.94 -14.85
C SER A 2 13.57 8.83 -15.86
N PHE A 3 13.72 7.59 -15.40
CA PHE A 3 13.86 6.44 -16.28
C PHE A 3 12.56 5.64 -16.26
N THR A 4 11.90 5.57 -17.41
CA THR A 4 10.80 4.65 -17.69
C THR A 4 11.45 3.37 -18.22
N TYR A 5 11.24 2.23 -17.57
CA TYR A 5 11.72 0.94 -18.09
C TYR A 5 10.56 0.09 -18.57
N GLN A 6 10.70 -0.42 -19.79
CA GLN A 6 9.81 -1.37 -20.44
C GLN A 6 10.40 -2.79 -20.35
N LEU A 7 9.48 -3.76 -20.40
CA LEU A 7 9.55 -5.21 -20.17
C LEU A 7 10.85 -5.95 -20.57
N SER A 8 11.29 -6.89 -19.72
CA SER A 8 12.10 -8.05 -20.15
C SER A 8 11.87 -9.29 -19.27
N TYR A 9 11.94 -10.48 -19.87
CA TYR A 9 11.71 -11.78 -19.23
C TYR A 9 12.98 -12.62 -19.20
N THR A 10 13.39 -13.15 -18.04
CA THR A 10 14.33 -14.29 -17.96
C THR A 10 13.95 -15.33 -16.90
N LYS A 11 14.56 -16.52 -17.04
CA LYS A 11 14.32 -17.81 -16.37
C LYS A 11 15.24 -18.01 -15.15
N SER A 12 14.91 -17.45 -13.98
CA SER A 12 15.48 -17.91 -12.69
C SER A 12 14.88 -17.15 -11.51
N GLY A 13 14.02 -17.81 -10.73
CA GLY A 13 13.56 -17.30 -9.44
C GLY A 13 12.30 -16.44 -9.49
N LEU A 14 11.41 -16.66 -8.52
CA LEU A 14 10.05 -16.12 -8.45
C LEU A 14 10.05 -14.60 -8.18
N PHE A 15 10.17 -13.78 -9.23
CA PHE A 15 9.90 -12.34 -9.19
C PHE A 15 8.51 -12.07 -9.79
N PHE A 16 7.61 -11.45 -9.04
CA PHE A 16 6.30 -11.00 -9.54
C PHE A 16 6.51 -9.86 -10.57
N LYS A 17 6.53 -10.22 -11.87
CA LYS A 17 6.95 -9.36 -13.00
C LYS A 17 6.10 -8.12 -13.33
N ASN A 18 5.09 -7.77 -12.53
CA ASN A 18 4.16 -6.68 -12.86
C ASN A 18 4.10 -5.57 -11.80
N LEU A 19 5.07 -5.52 -10.89
CA LEU A 19 5.14 -4.49 -9.86
C LEU A 19 6.28 -3.52 -10.18
N ILE A 20 5.93 -2.25 -10.44
CA ILE A 20 6.95 -1.21 -10.56
C ILE A 20 7.46 -0.90 -9.15
N TRP A 21 8.71 -1.31 -8.90
CA TRP A 21 9.41 -1.06 -7.64
C TRP A 21 10.42 0.06 -7.85
N SER A 22 10.32 1.14 -7.07
CA SER A 22 11.45 2.06 -6.93
C SER A 22 12.56 1.37 -6.15
N ARG A 23 13.81 1.46 -6.61
CA ARG A 23 14.98 0.89 -5.94
C ARG A 23 14.99 1.31 -4.46
N VAL A 24 14.88 0.35 -3.54
CA VAL A 24 14.94 0.62 -2.11
C VAL A 24 16.38 0.93 -1.72
N THR A 25 16.65 2.17 -1.33
CA THR A 25 18.00 2.64 -0.97
C THR A 25 18.29 2.54 0.53
N SER A 26 17.29 2.18 1.34
CA SER A 26 17.38 2.07 2.80
C SER A 26 16.66 0.82 3.30
N ASN A 27 17.24 0.12 4.27
CA ASN A 27 16.61 -1.06 4.89
C ASN A 27 15.43 -0.68 5.81
N THR A 28 15.22 0.61 6.08
CA THR A 28 14.06 1.14 6.82
C THR A 28 13.38 2.26 6.04
N GLY A 29 12.10 2.48 6.31
CA GLY A 29 11.35 3.55 5.66
C GLY A 29 9.84 3.47 5.86
N ILE A 30 9.17 4.29 5.07
CA ILE A 30 7.72 4.27 4.89
C ILE A 30 7.40 3.93 3.44
N TYR A 31 6.20 3.43 3.19
CA TYR A 31 5.78 2.99 1.87
C TYR A 31 4.30 3.24 1.62
N CYS A 32 3.96 3.32 0.33
CA CYS A 32 2.59 3.23 -0.16
C CYS A 32 2.43 1.98 -1.00
N LEU A 33 1.35 1.22 -0.78
CA LEU A 33 0.89 0.18 -1.70
C LEU A 33 -0.29 0.73 -2.49
N ILE A 34 -0.21 0.73 -3.82
CA ILE A 34 -1.39 0.94 -4.67
C ILE A 34 -1.98 -0.43 -4.98
N ILE A 35 -3.21 -0.64 -4.54
CA ILE A 35 -3.93 -1.91 -4.58
C ILE A 35 -5.15 -1.72 -5.49
N GLN A 36 -5.33 -2.60 -6.46
CA GLN A 36 -6.50 -2.60 -7.33
C GLN A 36 -7.48 -3.69 -6.90
N LEU A 37 -8.75 -3.33 -6.76
CA LEU A 37 -9.88 -4.26 -6.65
C LEU A 37 -10.68 -4.17 -7.96
N LEU A 38 -10.84 -5.31 -8.65
CA LEU A 38 -11.57 -5.36 -9.92
C LEU A 38 -13.09 -5.38 -9.74
N GLN A 39 -13.57 -5.70 -8.54
CA GLN A 39 -15.00 -5.72 -8.19
C GLN A 39 -15.19 -5.32 -6.72
N LYS A 40 -16.44 -5.08 -6.34
CA LYS A 40 -16.82 -4.79 -4.95
C LYS A 40 -16.70 -6.04 -4.08
N TYR A 41 -16.24 -5.86 -2.84
CA TYR A 41 -16.18 -6.91 -1.81
C TYR A 41 -16.72 -6.42 -0.47
N SER A 42 -17.32 -7.32 0.30
CA SER A 42 -17.55 -7.13 1.74
C SER A 42 -16.45 -7.87 2.49
N ILE A 43 -15.66 -7.17 3.29
CA ILE A 43 -14.47 -7.74 3.92
C ILE A 43 -14.51 -7.46 5.43
N THR A 44 -14.36 -8.52 6.22
CA THR A 44 -14.17 -8.43 7.68
C THR A 44 -12.69 -8.18 7.99
N ILE A 45 -12.40 -7.05 8.65
CA ILE A 45 -11.05 -6.58 8.98
C ILE A 45 -10.80 -6.77 10.47
N GLY A 46 -10.47 -7.99 10.88
CA GLY A 46 -10.17 -8.31 12.30
C GLY A 46 -11.24 -7.77 13.26
N CYS A 47 -10.82 -7.02 14.28
CA CYS A 47 -11.72 -6.38 15.25
C CYS A 47 -12.38 -5.09 14.76
N LEU A 48 -11.98 -4.52 13.62
CA LEU A 48 -12.60 -3.30 13.09
C LEU A 48 -14.02 -3.55 12.57
N GLY A 49 -14.36 -4.80 12.23
CA GLY A 49 -15.67 -5.20 11.73
C GLY A 49 -15.70 -5.42 10.21
N THR A 50 -16.89 -5.41 9.63
CA THR A 50 -17.14 -5.71 8.22
C THR A 50 -17.47 -4.45 7.44
N PHE A 51 -16.77 -4.22 6.33
CA PHE A 51 -16.92 -3.02 5.50
C PHE A 51 -17.07 -3.36 4.03
N CYS A 52 -17.73 -2.45 3.30
CA CYS A 52 -17.87 -2.53 1.85
C CYS A 52 -16.71 -1.81 1.16
N PHE A 53 -16.01 -2.53 0.29
CA PHE A 53 -14.91 -2.04 -0.53
C PHE A 53 -15.35 -2.04 -2.01
N PRO A 54 -15.69 -0.89 -2.60
CA PRO A 54 -16.00 -0.78 -4.03
C PRO A 54 -14.83 -1.19 -4.94
N ALA A 55 -15.15 -1.50 -6.20
CA ALA A 55 -14.13 -1.63 -7.24
C ALA A 55 -13.39 -0.31 -7.44
N GLY A 56 -12.08 -0.38 -7.68
CA GLY A 56 -11.23 0.80 -7.85
C GLY A 56 -9.84 0.59 -7.27
N PHE A 57 -9.24 1.68 -6.81
CA PHE A 57 -7.87 1.72 -6.33
C PHE A 57 -7.82 2.12 -4.87
N TYR A 58 -6.88 1.52 -4.15
CA TYR A 58 -6.67 1.77 -2.74
C TYR A 58 -5.21 2.07 -2.50
N VAL A 59 -4.94 3.07 -1.68
CA VAL A 59 -3.60 3.45 -1.28
C VAL A 59 -3.49 3.16 0.19
N TYR A 60 -2.63 2.21 0.53
CA TYR A 60 -2.29 1.88 1.90
C TYR A 60 -0.93 2.46 2.25
N VAL A 61 -0.86 3.24 3.34
CA VAL A 61 0.37 3.81 3.88
C VAL A 61 0.85 2.95 5.06
N GLY A 62 2.13 2.62 5.07
CA GLY A 62 2.73 1.83 6.13
C GLY A 62 4.21 2.12 6.34
N SER A 63 4.78 1.53 7.38
CA SER A 63 6.17 1.73 7.78
C SER A 63 6.87 0.43 8.12
N ALA A 64 8.18 0.42 7.91
CA ALA A 64 9.06 -0.69 8.21
C ALA A 64 10.39 -0.19 8.74
N GLN A 65 10.63 -0.41 10.03
CA GLN A 65 11.83 0.09 10.72
C GLN A 65 12.88 -0.99 11.01
N ASN A 66 12.63 -2.23 10.59
CA ASN A 66 13.58 -3.36 10.74
C ASN A 66 14.04 -3.92 9.39
N SER A 67 13.11 -4.05 8.44
CA SER A 67 13.41 -4.42 7.05
C SER A 67 12.23 -4.05 6.15
N LEU A 68 12.44 -3.01 5.35
CA LEU A 68 11.45 -2.48 4.41
C LEU A 68 11.14 -3.46 3.30
N GLU A 69 12.17 -4.02 2.68
CA GLU A 69 12.04 -5.02 1.63
C GLU A 69 11.25 -6.25 2.11
N ARG A 70 11.64 -6.86 3.23
CA ARG A 70 10.92 -8.03 3.78
C ARG A 70 9.46 -7.72 4.12
N ARG A 71 9.15 -6.50 4.57
CA ARG A 71 7.77 -6.10 4.85
C ARG A 71 6.95 -6.00 3.56
N ILE A 72 7.49 -5.35 2.54
CA ILE A 72 6.87 -5.23 1.22
C ILE A 72 6.68 -6.61 0.60
N GLU A 73 7.73 -7.43 0.53
CA GLU A 73 7.64 -8.81 0.03
C GLU A 73 6.54 -9.61 0.72
N ARG A 74 6.46 -9.49 2.05
CA ARG A 74 5.41 -10.16 2.82
C ARG A 74 4.02 -9.68 2.37
N HIS A 75 3.80 -8.39 2.14
CA HIS A 75 2.53 -7.90 1.59
C HIS A 75 2.27 -8.38 0.15
N LEU A 76 3.31 -8.67 -0.64
CA LEU A 76 3.15 -9.20 -1.99
C LEU A 76 2.85 -10.70 -2.04
N ARG A 77 3.26 -11.49 -1.05
CA ARG A 77 3.02 -12.95 -1.00
C ARG A 77 1.52 -13.29 -0.95
N ARG A 78 1.01 -14.11 -1.87
CA ARG A 78 -0.42 -14.49 -1.85
C ARG A 78 -0.80 -15.36 -0.66
N LYS A 79 -0.02 -16.41 -0.38
CA LYS A 79 -0.25 -17.32 0.75
C LYS A 79 0.55 -16.85 1.97
N LYS A 80 -0.13 -16.40 3.01
CA LYS A 80 0.46 -15.96 4.29
C LYS A 80 -0.59 -15.95 5.39
N LYS A 81 -0.15 -16.08 6.64
CA LYS A 81 -0.98 -15.74 7.80
C LYS A 81 -1.25 -14.23 7.79
N THR A 82 -2.49 -13.82 8.01
CA THR A 82 -2.86 -12.40 8.13
C THR A 82 -2.29 -11.83 9.42
N ARG A 83 -1.66 -10.65 9.34
CA ARG A 83 -1.10 -9.95 10.50
C ARG A 83 -1.51 -8.48 10.57
N TRP A 84 -1.60 -7.80 9.42
CA TRP A 84 -2.01 -6.39 9.37
C TRP A 84 -3.36 -6.23 8.68
N HIS A 85 -4.05 -5.11 8.93
CA HIS A 85 -5.34 -4.83 8.29
C HIS A 85 -5.28 -4.93 6.75
N VAL A 86 -4.20 -4.44 6.13
CA VAL A 86 -4.01 -4.53 4.68
C VAL A 86 -3.94 -5.96 4.16
N ASP A 87 -3.49 -6.93 4.97
CA ASP A 87 -3.43 -8.33 4.56
C ASP A 87 -4.82 -8.93 4.31
N TYR A 88 -5.88 -8.39 4.93
CA TYR A 88 -7.26 -8.81 4.65
C TYR A 88 -7.70 -8.32 3.26
N LEU A 89 -7.44 -7.05 2.93
CA LEU A 89 -7.74 -6.47 1.63
C LEU A 89 -6.98 -7.16 0.50
N LEU A 90 -5.71 -7.50 0.73
CA LEU A 90 -4.81 -8.14 -0.25
C LEU A 90 -5.19 -9.59 -0.61
N ARG A 91 -6.15 -10.20 0.09
CA ARG A 91 -6.76 -11.47 -0.35
C ARG A 91 -7.63 -11.29 -1.60
N TYR A 92 -8.20 -10.10 -1.78
CA TYR A 92 -9.14 -9.77 -2.86
C TYR A 92 -8.53 -8.79 -3.87
N GLY A 93 -7.60 -7.94 -3.44
CA GLY A 93 -6.91 -6.99 -4.28
C GLY A 93 -5.56 -7.47 -4.82
N GLN A 94 -5.01 -6.73 -5.76
CA GLN A 94 -3.64 -6.90 -6.25
C GLN A 94 -2.84 -5.62 -6.05
N VAL A 95 -1.64 -5.72 -5.47
CA VAL A 95 -0.70 -4.59 -5.48
C VAL A 95 -0.19 -4.39 -6.90
N ILE A 96 -0.37 -3.19 -7.44
CA ILE A 96 0.06 -2.81 -8.79
C ILE A 96 1.25 -1.85 -8.78
N TYR A 97 1.43 -1.07 -7.70
CA TYR A 97 2.59 -0.20 -7.50
C TYR A 97 3.01 -0.18 -6.03
N VAL A 98 4.30 0.00 -5.81
CA VAL A 98 4.86 0.27 -4.48
C VAL A 98 5.76 1.50 -4.55
N HIS A 99 5.45 2.49 -3.72
CA HIS A 99 6.33 3.63 -3.49
C HIS A 99 7.01 3.48 -2.15
N THR A 100 8.31 3.73 -2.10
CA THR A 100 9.10 3.65 -0.87
C THR A 100 9.83 4.95 -0.64
N TYR A 101 9.92 5.35 0.63
CA TYR A 101 10.60 6.55 1.07
C TYR A 101 11.49 6.18 2.26
N ALA A 102 12.74 6.63 2.22
CA ALA A 102 13.58 6.57 3.42
C ALA A 102 12.98 7.51 4.47
N GLY A 103 12.87 7.05 5.71
CA GLY A 103 12.22 7.83 6.75
C GLY A 103 11.94 7.04 8.03
N LYS A 104 11.75 7.79 9.11
CA LYS A 104 11.35 7.27 10.41
C LYS A 104 9.86 6.97 10.42
N LYS A 105 9.40 6.27 11.46
CA LYS A 105 8.00 5.83 11.61
C LYS A 105 7.01 7.00 11.66
N ASP A 106 7.35 8.08 12.33
CA ASP A 106 6.55 9.30 12.45
C ASP A 106 6.22 9.96 11.10
N MET A 107 7.07 9.76 10.09
CA MET A 107 6.81 10.24 8.73
C MET A 107 5.65 9.51 8.02
N GLU A 108 5.23 8.35 8.54
CA GLU A 108 4.07 7.58 8.03
C GLU A 108 2.78 8.41 8.10
N CYS A 109 2.54 9.09 9.23
CA CYS A 109 1.37 9.95 9.40
C CYS A 109 1.41 11.16 8.47
N MET A 110 2.59 11.75 8.26
CA MET A 110 2.74 12.85 7.29
C MET A 110 2.39 12.40 5.87
N LEU A 111 2.86 11.22 5.47
CA LEU A 111 2.53 10.62 4.17
C LEU A 111 1.02 10.32 4.08
N SER A 112 0.45 9.74 5.12
CA SER A 112 -0.99 9.45 5.20
C SER A 112 -1.84 10.69 5.00
N ASN A 113 -1.53 11.76 5.74
CA ASN A 113 -2.21 13.05 5.61
C ASN A 113 -2.07 13.63 4.19
N LYS A 114 -0.90 13.51 3.55
CA LYS A 114 -0.73 13.95 2.15
C LYS A 114 -1.63 13.17 1.18
N ILE A 115 -1.78 11.86 1.37
CA ILE A 115 -2.67 11.02 0.55
C ILE A 115 -4.14 11.36 0.79
N GLU A 116 -4.53 11.58 2.05
CA GLU A 116 -5.89 11.98 2.42
C GLU A 116 -6.35 13.27 1.74
N ASN A 117 -5.43 14.22 1.59
CA ASN A 117 -5.71 15.51 0.97
C ASN A 117 -5.67 15.49 -0.58
N ILE A 118 -5.44 14.32 -1.21
CA ILE A 118 -5.55 14.20 -2.66
C ILE A 118 -7.02 14.28 -3.06
N LYS A 119 -7.32 15.02 -4.14
CA LYS A 119 -8.67 15.13 -4.69
C LYS A 119 -9.29 13.74 -4.92
N ASN A 120 -10.51 13.57 -4.43
CA ASN A 120 -11.30 12.33 -4.50
C ASN A 120 -10.77 11.15 -3.65
N ALA A 121 -9.81 11.37 -2.76
CA ALA A 121 -9.49 10.39 -1.73
C ALA A 121 -10.64 10.28 -0.73
N THR A 122 -11.03 9.06 -0.36
CA THR A 122 -11.93 8.81 0.77
C THR A 122 -11.37 7.74 1.67
N ALA A 123 -11.62 7.81 2.97
CA ALA A 123 -11.17 6.80 3.93
C ALA A 123 -12.33 5.84 4.27
N PRO A 124 -12.40 4.63 3.67
CA PRO A 124 -13.56 3.75 3.83
C PRO A 124 -13.68 3.10 5.21
N VAL A 125 -12.59 3.07 5.98
CA VAL A 125 -12.52 2.36 7.27
C VAL A 125 -11.73 3.17 8.29
N LYS A 126 -12.41 3.66 9.33
CA LYS A 126 -11.77 4.30 10.48
C LYS A 126 -10.85 3.32 11.21
N GLY A 127 -9.66 3.76 11.61
CA GLY A 127 -8.66 2.98 12.33
C GLY A 127 -7.86 1.99 11.47
N PHE A 128 -8.05 2.00 10.14
CA PHE A 128 -7.37 1.04 9.27
C PHE A 128 -5.87 1.30 9.19
N GLY A 129 -5.11 0.55 9.97
CA GLY A 129 -3.64 0.62 9.95
C GLY A 129 -3.08 1.83 10.71
N SER A 130 -3.94 2.52 11.47
CA SER A 130 -3.64 3.68 12.30
C SER A 130 -3.94 3.42 13.78
N SER A 131 -3.80 2.17 14.25
CA SER A 131 -4.17 1.80 15.63
C SER A 131 -3.28 2.42 16.71
N ASP A 132 -2.10 2.89 16.34
CA ASP A 132 -1.08 3.47 17.21
C ASP A 132 -0.81 4.96 16.90
N CYS A 133 -1.71 5.63 16.15
CA CYS A 133 -1.61 7.04 15.83
C CYS A 133 -3.00 7.70 15.73
N PRO A 134 -3.10 9.05 15.72
CA PRO A 134 -4.39 9.73 15.68
C PRO A 134 -5.01 9.82 14.26
N CYS A 135 -4.36 9.29 13.23
CA CYS A 135 -4.88 9.33 11.86
C CYS A 135 -6.22 8.60 11.76
N TYR A 136 -7.18 9.17 11.02
CA TYR A 136 -8.48 8.55 10.81
C TYR A 136 -8.34 7.16 10.17
N SER A 137 -7.44 7.02 9.20
CA SER A 137 -7.13 5.79 8.48
C SER A 137 -5.76 5.93 7.82
N HIS A 138 -5.06 4.82 7.56
CA HIS A 138 -3.93 4.77 6.63
C HIS A 138 -4.30 4.08 5.29
N LEU A 139 -5.59 3.85 5.05
CA LEU A 139 -6.13 3.33 3.81
C LEU A 139 -7.09 4.33 3.18
N TYR A 140 -6.84 4.65 1.91
CA TYR A 140 -7.62 5.60 1.13
C TYR A 140 -8.08 5.00 -0.18
N PHE A 141 -9.33 5.22 -0.56
CA PHE A 141 -9.97 4.78 -1.78
C PHE A 141 -9.95 5.88 -2.85
N PHE A 142 -9.77 5.45 -4.09
CA PHE A 142 -9.88 6.26 -5.30
C PHE A 142 -10.66 5.48 -6.36
N ARG A 143 -11.63 6.14 -7.00
CA ARG A 143 -12.40 5.56 -8.11
C ARG A 143 -11.54 5.32 -9.35
N HIS A 144 -10.56 6.19 -9.60
CA HIS A 144 -9.63 6.11 -10.72
C HIS A 144 -8.20 5.94 -10.20
N PHE A 145 -7.27 5.56 -11.07
CA PHE A 145 -5.88 5.37 -10.69
C PHE A 145 -5.31 6.65 -10.05
N PRO A 146 -4.81 6.59 -8.81
CA PRO A 146 -4.35 7.79 -8.12
C PRO A 146 -2.97 8.18 -8.65
N MET A 147 -2.86 9.41 -9.17
CA MET A 147 -1.58 9.95 -9.64
C MET A 147 -0.72 10.40 -8.45
N ILE A 148 -0.08 9.44 -7.78
CA ILE A 148 0.82 9.67 -6.64
C ILE A 148 2.25 9.60 -7.16
N SER A 149 2.63 10.51 -8.06
CA SER A 149 4.02 10.58 -8.52
C SER A 149 4.87 11.30 -7.47
N ARG A 150 5.74 10.55 -6.78
CA ARG A 150 6.77 11.06 -5.85
C ARG A 150 6.30 12.25 -5.00
N LEU A 151 5.31 12.02 -4.12
CA LEU A 151 5.03 12.99 -3.05
C LEU A 151 6.36 13.36 -2.38
N LYS A 152 6.70 14.65 -2.38
CA LYS A 152 7.87 15.15 -1.65
C LYS A 152 7.50 15.05 -0.17
N ILE A 153 8.18 14.18 0.58
CA ILE A 153 7.95 13.96 2.01
C ILE A 153 9.16 14.48 2.76
#